data_AF-A0A934E267-F1
#
_entry.id   AF-A0A934E267-F1
#
_cell.length_a   1.000
_cell.length_b   1.000
_cell.length_c   1.000
_cell.angle_alpha   90.00
_cell.angle_beta   90.00
_cell.angle_gamma   90.00
#
_symmetry.space_group_name_H-M   'P 1'
#
loop_
_entity.id
_entity.type
_entity.pdbx_description
1 polymer ?
#
loop_
_entity_poly.entity_id
_entity_poly.type
_entity_poly.pdbx_seq_one_letter_code
_entity_poly.pdbx_strand_id
1 'polypeptide(L)' 'WLSDQTERITIRPRLRDASRLYLTPTQQATIFFLAIDVLPVTLLAAGLAVWLVRRSK' A
#
# COMPACT_ATOMS: atom_id res chain seq x y z
N TRP A 1 -29.82 -20.61 44.97
CA TRP A 1 -28.37 -20.40 45.08
C TRP A 1 -27.69 -21.38 44.15
N LEU A 2 -27.39 -20.95 42.92
CA LEU A 2 -26.30 -21.42 42.06
C LEU A 2 -26.30 -20.52 40.82
N SER A 3 -25.94 -19.26 41.05
CA SER A 3 -25.81 -18.27 39.98
C SER A 3 -24.55 -18.58 39.19
N ASP A 4 -24.75 -18.91 37.92
CA ASP A 4 -24.01 -18.33 36.80
C ASP A 4 -22.50 -18.15 37.03
N GLN A 5 -21.73 -19.16 36.66
CA GLN A 5 -20.32 -19.01 36.33
C GLN A 5 -20.15 -19.48 34.88
N THR A 6 -20.75 -18.73 33.97
CA THR A 6 -20.45 -18.83 32.54
C THR A 6 -18.96 -18.51 32.37
N GLU A 7 -18.16 -19.54 32.07
CA GLU A 7 -16.74 -19.44 31.74
C GLU A 7 -16.55 -18.45 30.59
N ARG A 8 -16.27 -17.20 30.94
CA ARG A 8 -16.10 -16.12 29.99
C ARG A 8 -14.70 -16.23 29.40
N ILE A 9 -14.55 -17.07 28.37
CA ILE A 9 -13.34 -17.11 27.54
C ILE A 9 -13.22 -15.75 26.84
N THR A 10 -12.44 -14.85 27.45
CA THR A 10 -12.18 -13.53 26.89
C THR A 10 -11.03 -13.69 25.89
N ILE A 11 -11.36 -13.86 24.61
CA ILE A 11 -10.38 -13.79 23.53
C ILE A 11 -9.91 -12.34 23.45
N ARG A 12 -8.79 -12.03 24.10
CA ARG A 12 -8.10 -10.76 23.85
C ARG A 12 -7.69 -10.76 22.37
N PRO A 13 -8.06 -9.75 21.58
CA PRO A 13 -7.51 -9.62 20.25
C PRO A 13 -5.99 -9.63 20.40
N ARG A 14 -5.30 -10.59 19.78
CA ARG A 14 -3.86 -10.45 19.57
C ARG A 14 -3.75 -9.14 18.79
N LEU A 15 -3.32 -8.07 19.47
CA LEU A 15 -2.81 -6.90 18.79
C LEU A 15 -1.71 -7.46 17.90
N ARG A 16 -2.03 -7.69 16.63
CA ARG A 16 -1.02 -7.87 15.60
C ARG A 16 -0.18 -6.62 15.80
N ASP A 17 1.06 -6.77 16.26
CA ASP A 17 2.00 -5.66 16.19
C ASP A 17 1.91 -5.21 14.75
N ALA A 18 1.26 -4.06 14.54
CA ALA A 18 1.22 -3.46 13.24
C ALA A 18 2.69 -3.28 12.94
N SER A 19 3.20 -3.97 11.91
CA SER A 19 4.57 -3.81 11.46
C SER A 19 4.69 -2.36 10.98
N ARG A 20 5.01 -1.46 11.92
CA ARG A 20 5.10 -0.03 11.69
C ARG A 20 6.39 0.19 10.95
N LEU A 21 6.27 0.42 9.65
CA LEU A 21 7.37 0.80 8.81
C LEU A 21 7.57 2.31 8.96
N TYR A 22 8.62 2.70 9.68
CA TYR A 22 9.01 4.10 9.82
C TYR A 22 9.89 4.49 8.64
N LEU A 23 9.38 5.37 7.79
CA LEU A 23 10.15 5.92 6.68
C LEU A 23 10.98 7.10 7.18
N THR A 24 12.23 7.18 6.74
CA THR A 24 12.98 8.43 6.84
C THR A 24 12.35 9.48 5.92
N PRO A 25 12.54 10.79 6.20
CA PRO A 25 12.04 11.85 5.31
C PRO A 25 12.51 11.70 3.86
N THR A 26 13.75 11.21 3.67
CA THR A 26 14.32 10.94 2.35
C THR A 26 13.60 9.81 1.64
N GLN A 27 13.33 8.69 2.32
CA GLN A 27 12.59 7.56 1.72
C GLN A 27 11.18 7.98 1.32
N GLN A 28 10.49 8.75 2.17
CA GLN A 28 9.18 9.28 1.84
C GLN A 28 9.25 10.16 0.58
N ALA A 29 10.19 11.11 0.51
CA ALA A 29 10.34 11.98 -0.65
C ALA A 29 10.64 11.19 -1.94
N THR A 30 11.50 10.16 -1.87
CA THR A 30 11.80 9.30 -3.02
C THR A 30 10.57 8.54 -3.50
N ILE A 31 9.78 7.97 -2.58
CA ILE A 31 8.56 7.25 -2.95
C ILE A 31 7.57 8.20 -3.62
N PHE A 32 7.39 9.40 -3.06
CA PHE A 32 6.52 10.42 -3.64
C PHE A 32 6.97 10.82 -5.05
N PHE A 33 8.26 11.11 -5.24
CA PHE A 33 8.82 11.47 -6.55
C PHE A 33 8.61 10.33 -7.58
N LEU A 34 8.90 9.09 -7.21
CA LEU A 34 8.72 7.96 -8.12
C LEU A 34 7.26 7.74 -8.49
N ALA A 35 6.35 7.84 -7.52
CA ALA A 35 4.93 7.55 -7.74
C ALA A 35 4.18 8.68 -8.45
N ILE A 36 4.49 9.95 -8.14
CA ILE A 36 3.73 11.11 -8.64
C ILE A 36 4.38 11.72 -9.87
N ASP A 37 5.70 11.66 -10.01
CA ASP A 37 6.38 12.28 -11.15
C ASP A 37 6.80 11.21 -12.18
N VAL A 38 7.57 10.21 -11.76
CA VAL A 38 8.19 9.25 -12.70
C VAL A 38 7.17 8.28 -13.30
N LEU A 39 6.34 7.67 -12.47
CA LEU A 39 5.36 6.67 -12.92
C LEU A 39 4.37 7.22 -13.97
N PRO A 40 3.71 8.38 -13.78
CA PRO A 40 2.78 8.87 -14.79
C PRO A 40 3.47 9.27 -16.09
N VAL A 41 4.65 9.91 -16.02
CA VAL A 41 5.40 10.31 -17.23
C VAL A 41 5.82 9.07 -18.03
N THR A 42 6.30 8.03 -17.36
CA THR A 42 6.69 6.77 -18.03
C THR A 42 5.49 6.05 -18.62
N LEU A 43 4.33 6.07 -17.95
CA LEU A 43 3.10 5.50 -18.48
C LEU A 43 2.62 6.23 -19.76
N LEU A 44 2.67 7.57 -19.76
CA LEU A 44 2.35 8.37 -20.94
C LEU A 44 3.31 8.11 -22.09
N ALA A 45 4.62 8.06 -21.81
CA ALA A 45 5.63 7.75 -22.80
C ALA A 45 5.43 6.36 -23.42
N ALA A 46 5.11 5.35 -22.60
CA ALA A 46 4.80 4.00 -23.06
C ALA A 46 3.53 3.98 -23.93
N GLY A 47 2.46 4.66 -23.50
CA GLY A 47 1.23 4.78 -24.28
C GLY A 47 1.46 5.45 -25.64
N LEU A 48 2.24 6.53 -25.66
CA LEU A 48 2.63 7.22 -26.89
C LEU A 48 3.46 6.31 -27.81
N ALA A 49 4.44 5.60 -27.27
CA ALA A 49 5.26 4.66 -28.03
C ALA A 49 4.40 3.58 -28.69
N VAL A 50 3.45 3.00 -27.96
CA VAL A 50 2.50 2.02 -28.50
C VAL A 50 1.63 2.63 -29.60
N TRP A 51 1.12 3.85 -29.40
CA TRP A 51 0.32 4.54 -30.41
C TRP A 51 1.10 4.81 -31.70
N LEU A 52 2.35 5.27 -31.58
CA LEU A 52 3.25 5.51 -32.72
C LEU A 52 3.53 4.23 -33.51
N VAL A 53 3.76 3.10 -32.83
CA VAL A 53 3.94 1.80 -33.50
C VAL A 53 2.67 1.36 -34.20
N ARG A 54 1.50 1.59 -33.61
CA ARG A 54 0.21 1.20 -34.19
C ARG A 54 -0.19 2.04 -35.38
N ARG A 55 0.04 3.36 -35.36
CA ARG A 55 -0.33 4.26 -36.47
C ARG A 55 0.54 4.04 -37.72
N SER A 56 1.74 3.50 -37.53
CA SER A 56 2.70 3.23 -38.61
C SER A 56 2.46 1.88 -39.29
N LYS A 57 1.52 1.08 -38.79
CA LYS A 57 0.96 -0.10 -39.48
C LYS A 57 -0.36 0.28 -40.14
#